data_AF-A0AAW2LVG6-F1
#
_entry.id   AF-A0AAW2LVG6-F1
#
_cell.length_a   1.000
_cell.length_b   1.000
_cell.length_c   1.000
_cell.angle_alpha   90.00
_cell.angle_beta   90.00
_cell.angle_gamma   90.00
#
_symmetry.space_group_name_H-M   'P 1'
#
loop_
_entity.id
_entity.type
_entity.pdbx_description
1 polymer ?
#
loop_
_entity_poly.entity_id
_entity_poly.type
_entity_poly.pdbx_seq_one_letter_code
_entity_poly.pdbx_strand_id
1 'polypeptide(L)'
;MIDLYWTVIPVLLVHYFATHPLAEYNAWRSSLVIFLTWVWSVRLTHSYFRREKWQFGAREDWRFSDMRLQYGKNWWWASFFAVYLSQQVFLMGICLPLYAVHSKDRQLNIWDLVAALVCLTGVTIAYFADTKLHNFVSRNEKLKQLGQALVPNLDEGLWHYSRHPNYFGEQLWWWGLVIFAWNLEHGWMFIGALINSLCLAYVTILVEERMLKQQYRAEAYKNYQKTTSVWVPWFKTSLAGKEKET
;
A
#
# COMPACT_ATOMS: atom_id res chain seq x y z
N MET A 1 -8.68 -13.70 -0.82
CA MET A 1 -9.54 -12.77 -0.04
C MET A 1 -8.80 -11.99 1.04
N ILE A 2 -7.51 -12.24 1.26
CA ILE A 2 -6.71 -11.55 2.28
C ILE A 2 -6.73 -10.02 2.19
N ASP A 3 -6.73 -9.49 0.98
CA ASP A 3 -6.71 -8.04 0.72
C ASP A 3 -7.88 -7.30 1.36
N LEU A 4 -9.03 -7.96 1.59
CA LEU A 4 -10.19 -7.33 2.22
C LEU A 4 -9.97 -7.08 3.72
N TYR A 5 -9.21 -7.93 4.41
CA TYR A 5 -8.93 -7.74 5.84
C TYR A 5 -8.17 -6.44 6.11
N TRP A 6 -7.27 -6.06 5.19
CA TRP A 6 -6.54 -4.80 5.25
C TRP A 6 -7.45 -3.57 5.21
N THR A 7 -8.63 -3.69 4.59
CA THR A 7 -9.59 -2.59 4.52
C THR A 7 -10.44 -2.47 5.78
N VAL A 8 -10.78 -3.59 6.42
CA VAL A 8 -11.74 -3.63 7.52
C VAL A 8 -11.07 -3.52 8.88
N ILE A 9 -9.97 -4.24 9.10
CA ILE A 9 -9.35 -4.39 10.43
C ILE A 9 -8.84 -3.06 10.99
N PRO A 10 -8.15 -2.18 10.23
CA PRO A 10 -7.75 -0.88 10.77
C PRO A 10 -8.93 -0.03 11.23
N VAL A 11 -10.07 -0.09 10.53
CA VAL A 11 -11.30 0.59 10.93
C VAL A 11 -11.87 -0.02 12.21
N LEU A 12 -11.93 -1.35 12.31
CA LEU A 12 -12.39 -2.01 13.55
C LEU A 12 -11.47 -1.67 14.73
N LEU A 13 -10.16 -1.71 14.53
CA LEU A 13 -9.18 -1.41 15.57
C LEU A 13 -9.26 0.04 16.05
N VAL A 14 -9.39 1.02 15.14
CA VAL A 14 -9.49 2.42 15.57
C VAL A 14 -10.74 2.68 16.42
N HIS A 15 -11.88 2.05 16.09
CA HIS A 15 -13.10 2.18 16.89
C HIS A 15 -13.01 1.38 18.20
N TYR A 16 -12.44 0.18 18.15
CA TYR A 16 -12.19 -0.62 19.34
C TYR A 16 -11.36 0.17 20.36
N PHE A 17 -10.24 0.77 19.93
CA PHE A 17 -9.41 1.58 20.82
C PHE A 17 -10.13 2.85 21.29
N ALA A 18 -10.91 3.53 20.44
CA ALA A 18 -11.64 4.74 20.81
C ALA A 18 -12.76 4.48 21.84
N THR A 19 -13.41 3.32 21.78
CA THR A 19 -14.53 2.94 22.66
C THR A 19 -14.10 2.11 23.87
N HIS A 20 -12.81 1.79 23.98
CA HIS A 20 -12.31 0.98 25.07
C HIS A 20 -12.49 1.70 26.43
N PRO A 21 -12.89 1.02 27.52
CA PRO A 21 -13.12 1.68 28.82
C PRO A 21 -11.88 2.38 29.42
N LEU A 22 -10.69 1.97 28.99
CA LEU A 22 -9.41 2.54 29.41
C LEU A 22 -8.89 3.64 28.46
N ALA A 23 -9.69 4.03 27.46
CA ALA A 23 -9.25 4.99 26.47
C ALA A 23 -9.28 6.41 27.06
N GLU A 24 -8.13 7.07 27.04
CA GLU A 24 -7.96 8.46 27.43
C GLU A 24 -7.38 9.21 26.24
N TYR A 25 -8.13 10.16 25.67
CA TYR A 25 -7.69 10.83 24.46
C TYR A 25 -8.36 12.17 24.22
N ASN A 26 -7.71 12.96 23.38
CA ASN A 26 -8.28 14.19 22.87
C ASN A 26 -9.32 13.89 21.76
N ALA A 27 -10.57 14.32 21.97
CA ALA A 27 -11.68 14.03 21.06
C ALA A 27 -11.45 14.50 19.61
N TRP A 28 -10.79 15.65 19.41
CA TRP A 28 -10.49 16.17 18.07
C TRP A 28 -9.45 15.32 17.35
N ARG A 29 -8.37 14.93 18.05
CA ARG A 29 -7.34 14.02 17.49
C ARG A 29 -7.96 12.68 17.10
N SER A 30 -8.74 12.09 18.00
CA SER A 30 -9.41 10.81 17.75
C SER A 30 -10.36 10.90 16.55
N SER A 31 -11.24 11.90 16.50
CA SER A 31 -12.18 12.11 15.38
C SER A 31 -11.45 12.27 14.04
N LEU A 32 -10.35 13.03 14.02
CA LEU A 32 -9.52 13.22 12.84
C LEU A 32 -8.90 11.91 12.36
N VAL A 33 -8.29 11.13 13.27
CA VAL A 33 -7.64 9.87 12.91
C VAL A 33 -8.68 8.84 12.46
N ILE A 34 -9.82 8.71 13.13
CA ILE A 34 -10.93 7.85 12.72
C ILE A 34 -11.39 8.21 11.30
N PHE A 35 -11.61 9.50 11.03
CA PHE A 35 -11.99 9.99 9.70
C PHE A 35 -10.95 9.63 8.64
N LEU A 36 -9.67 9.91 8.90
CA LEU A 36 -8.59 9.60 7.97
C LEU A 36 -8.47 8.08 7.72
N THR A 37 -8.65 7.24 8.75
CA THR A 37 -8.65 5.77 8.62
C THR A 37 -9.82 5.29 7.75
N TRP A 38 -11.01 5.88 7.91
CA TRP A 38 -12.13 5.62 7.02
C TRP A 38 -11.85 6.03 5.58
N VAL A 39 -11.31 7.22 5.34
CA VAL A 39 -10.96 7.67 3.98
C VAL A 39 -9.94 6.73 3.35
N TRP A 40 -8.90 6.34 4.08
CA TRP A 40 -7.90 5.38 3.61
C TRP A 40 -8.52 4.01 3.30
N SER A 41 -9.38 3.50 4.18
CA SER A 41 -10.07 2.21 4.03
C SER A 41 -11.03 2.19 2.85
N VAL A 42 -11.89 3.21 2.72
CA VAL A 42 -12.81 3.36 1.59
C VAL A 42 -12.04 3.42 0.27
N ARG A 43 -10.94 4.16 0.22
CA ARG A 43 -10.07 4.22 -0.96
C ARG A 43 -9.50 2.84 -1.30
N LEU A 44 -8.96 2.11 -0.33
CA LEU A 44 -8.40 0.77 -0.55
C LEU A 44 -9.49 -0.20 -1.05
N THR A 45 -10.68 -0.13 -0.44
CA THR A 45 -11.86 -0.92 -0.78
C THR A 45 -12.31 -0.64 -2.22
N HIS A 46 -12.41 0.64 -2.58
CA HIS A 46 -12.76 1.07 -3.93
C HIS A 46 -11.72 0.61 -4.97
N SER A 47 -10.42 0.69 -4.66
CA SER A 47 -9.35 0.18 -5.52
C SER A 47 -9.46 -1.32 -5.75
N TYR A 48 -9.71 -2.08 -4.67
CA TYR A 48 -9.93 -3.52 -4.72
C TYR A 48 -11.15 -3.91 -5.58
N PHE A 49 -12.33 -3.36 -5.29
CA PHE A 49 -13.55 -3.73 -6.01
C PHE A 49 -13.51 -3.35 -7.50
N ARG A 50 -12.90 -2.20 -7.86
CA ARG A 50 -12.69 -1.86 -9.27
C ARG A 50 -11.80 -2.87 -9.98
N ARG A 51 -10.74 -3.34 -9.33
CA ARG A 51 -9.84 -4.37 -9.87
C ARG A 51 -10.57 -5.71 -10.09
N GLU A 52 -11.42 -6.11 -9.16
CA GLU A 52 -12.19 -7.36 -9.24
C GLU A 52 -13.52 -7.21 -10.01
N LYS A 53 -13.74 -6.10 -10.71
CA LYS A 53 -14.97 -5.82 -11.49
C LYS A 53 -16.24 -5.98 -10.65
N TRP A 54 -16.19 -5.59 -9.38
CA TRP A 54 -17.27 -5.73 -8.39
C TRP A 54 -17.73 -7.17 -8.15
N GLN A 55 -16.93 -8.16 -8.51
CA GLN A 55 -17.18 -9.56 -8.21
C GLN A 55 -16.45 -9.98 -6.94
N PHE A 56 -17.20 -10.48 -5.97
CA PHE A 56 -16.63 -10.89 -4.69
C PHE A 56 -15.86 -12.20 -4.84
N GLY A 57 -14.57 -12.20 -4.47
CA GLY A 57 -13.75 -13.41 -4.46
C GLY A 57 -13.44 -14.01 -5.83
N ALA A 58 -13.65 -13.27 -6.93
CA ALA A 58 -13.48 -13.78 -8.29
C ALA A 58 -12.05 -14.23 -8.63
N ARG A 59 -11.04 -13.65 -7.96
CA ARG A 59 -9.63 -13.95 -8.22
C ARG A 59 -8.85 -14.17 -6.93
N GLU A 60 -8.09 -15.26 -6.90
CA GLU A 60 -7.05 -15.46 -5.89
C GLU A 60 -5.79 -14.68 -6.29
N ASP A 61 -5.09 -14.12 -5.31
CA ASP A 61 -3.80 -13.49 -5.56
C ASP A 61 -2.83 -14.56 -6.08
N TRP A 62 -2.12 -14.22 -7.15
CA TRP A 62 -1.17 -15.09 -7.81
C TRP A 62 -0.05 -15.57 -6.87
N ARG A 63 0.34 -14.77 -5.87
CA ARG A 63 1.37 -15.15 -4.89
C ARG A 63 0.92 -16.37 -4.08
N PHE A 64 -0.34 -16.40 -3.66
CA PHE A 64 -0.90 -17.53 -2.93
C PHE A 64 -1.14 -18.74 -3.84
N SER A 65 -1.46 -18.50 -5.12
CA SER A 65 -1.56 -19.56 -6.12
C SER A 65 -0.20 -20.25 -6.34
N ASP A 66 0.87 -19.47 -6.48
CA ASP A 66 2.24 -19.99 -6.63
C ASP A 66 2.70 -20.74 -5.37
N MET A 67 2.42 -20.20 -4.18
CA MET A 67 2.71 -20.89 -2.92
C MET A 67 1.93 -22.20 -2.77
N ARG A 68 0.65 -22.24 -3.17
CA ARG A 68 -0.15 -23.48 -3.14
C ARG A 68 0.50 -24.57 -3.98
N LEU A 69 1.01 -24.23 -5.16
CA LEU A 69 1.73 -25.17 -6.01
C LEU A 69 3.03 -25.66 -5.36
N GLN A 70 3.75 -24.79 -4.65
CA GLN A 70 5.00 -25.14 -3.97
C GLN A 70 4.78 -26.04 -2.74
N TYR A 71 3.78 -25.73 -1.91
CA TYR A 71 3.54 -26.44 -0.64
C TYR A 71 2.63 -27.67 -0.78
N GLY A 72 1.90 -27.81 -1.89
CA GLY A 72 1.13 -29.00 -2.24
C GLY A 72 0.21 -29.48 -1.12
N LYS A 73 0.42 -30.71 -0.64
CA LYS A 73 -0.38 -31.33 0.43
C LYS A 73 -0.33 -30.58 1.76
N ASN A 74 0.76 -29.84 2.01
CA ASN A 74 0.95 -29.06 3.23
C ASN A 74 0.37 -27.64 3.13
N TRP A 75 -0.27 -27.29 2.01
CA TRP A 75 -0.81 -25.97 1.75
C TRP A 75 -1.74 -25.47 2.86
N TRP A 76 -2.56 -26.34 3.44
CA TRP A 76 -3.48 -25.93 4.50
C TRP A 76 -2.73 -25.35 5.71
N TRP A 77 -1.74 -26.08 6.23
CA TRP A 77 -0.92 -25.64 7.36
C TRP A 77 -0.05 -24.44 7.01
N ALA A 78 0.59 -24.44 5.84
CA ALA A 78 1.42 -23.34 5.39
C ALA A 78 0.58 -22.06 5.21
N SER A 79 -0.59 -22.15 4.58
CA SER A 79 -1.46 -20.99 4.38
C SER A 79 -1.99 -20.45 5.71
N PHE A 80 -2.40 -21.32 6.64
CA PHE A 80 -2.91 -20.87 7.94
C PHE A 80 -1.84 -20.10 8.73
N PHE A 81 -0.65 -20.67 8.93
CA PHE A 81 0.38 -20.04 9.76
C PHE A 81 1.17 -18.95 9.04
N ALA A 82 1.65 -19.23 7.82
CA ALA A 82 2.56 -18.34 7.12
C ALA A 82 1.84 -17.21 6.37
N VAL A 83 0.54 -17.36 6.09
CA VAL A 83 -0.22 -16.33 5.37
C VAL A 83 -1.30 -15.72 6.26
N TYR A 84 -2.27 -16.49 6.73
CA TYR A 84 -3.42 -15.92 7.45
C TYR A 84 -3.01 -15.38 8.82
N LEU A 85 -2.43 -16.20 9.69
CA LEU A 85 -2.06 -15.80 11.04
C LEU A 85 -0.99 -14.70 11.04
N SER A 86 0.10 -14.91 10.29
CA SER A 86 1.20 -13.94 10.21
C SER A 86 0.72 -12.57 9.76
N GLN A 87 -0.18 -12.49 8.77
CA GLN A 87 -0.71 -11.23 8.30
C GLN A 87 -1.64 -10.56 9.29
N GLN A 88 -2.43 -11.31 10.07
CA GLN A 88 -3.24 -10.69 11.12
C GLN A 88 -2.36 -10.12 12.24
N VAL A 89 -1.35 -10.87 12.68
CA VAL A 89 -0.38 -10.39 13.68
C VAL A 89 0.34 -9.14 13.17
N PHE A 90 0.78 -9.17 11.92
CA PHE A 90 1.44 -8.04 11.29
C PHE A 90 0.52 -6.82 11.15
N LEU A 91 -0.75 -7.03 10.75
CA LEU A 91 -1.73 -5.96 10.62
C LEU A 91 -2.12 -5.34 11.97
N MET A 92 -2.19 -6.14 13.04
CA MET A 92 -2.34 -5.60 14.39
C MET A 92 -1.13 -4.76 14.79
N GLY A 93 0.09 -5.25 14.53
CA GLY A 93 1.34 -4.56 14.85
C GLY A 93 1.49 -3.22 14.14
N ILE A 94 1.20 -3.15 12.84
CA ILE A 94 1.28 -1.90 12.07
C ILE A 94 0.18 -0.89 12.47
N CYS A 95 -0.92 -1.36 13.06
CA CYS A 95 -2.02 -0.53 13.56
C CYS A 95 -1.82 -0.03 15.00
N LEU A 96 -0.74 -0.41 15.70
CA LEU A 96 -0.45 0.09 17.06
C LEU A 96 -0.45 1.61 17.22
N PRO A 97 -0.04 2.42 16.21
CA PRO A 97 -0.21 3.87 16.31
C PRO A 97 -1.66 4.34 16.54
N LEU A 98 -2.66 3.56 16.10
CA LEU A 98 -4.07 3.85 16.38
C LEU A 98 -4.39 3.67 17.86
N TYR A 99 -3.73 2.73 18.55
CA TYR A 99 -3.81 2.62 20.01
C TYR A 99 -3.17 3.84 20.68
N ALA A 100 -2.00 4.28 20.22
CA ALA A 100 -1.32 5.46 20.79
C ALA A 100 -2.21 6.71 20.77
N VAL A 101 -2.97 6.92 19.69
CA VAL A 101 -3.93 8.04 19.58
C VAL A 101 -5.02 8.00 20.66
N HIS A 102 -5.37 6.81 21.14
CA HIS A 102 -6.44 6.58 22.12
C HIS A 102 -5.92 6.27 23.53
N SER A 103 -4.61 6.40 23.78
CA SER A 103 -3.99 6.05 25.07
C SER A 103 -3.55 7.25 25.91
N LYS A 104 -3.52 8.47 25.34
CA LYS A 104 -3.15 9.70 26.05
C LYS A 104 -4.02 10.90 25.67
N ASP A 105 -4.55 11.59 26.67
CA ASP A 105 -5.13 12.92 26.49
C ASP A 105 -4.05 14.01 26.57
N ARG A 106 -3.55 14.37 25.39
CA ARG A 106 -2.62 15.51 25.20
C ARG A 106 -3.28 16.53 24.30
N GLN A 107 -3.09 17.82 24.61
CA GLN A 107 -3.51 18.91 23.73
C GLN A 107 -2.96 18.74 22.30
N LEU A 108 -3.72 19.23 21.32
CA LEU A 108 -3.28 19.23 19.93
C LEU A 108 -2.05 20.13 19.76
N ASN A 109 -1.13 19.70 18.91
CA ASN A 109 0.04 20.49 18.55
C ASN A 109 0.34 20.42 17.04
N ILE A 110 1.41 21.09 16.62
CA ILE A 110 1.81 21.15 15.21
C ILE A 110 2.11 19.77 14.60
N TRP A 111 2.58 18.81 15.40
CA TRP A 111 2.89 17.47 14.92
C TRP A 111 1.64 16.67 14.56
N ASP A 112 0.50 16.93 15.21
CA ASP A 112 -0.79 16.36 14.81
C ASP A 112 -1.20 16.83 13.41
N LEU A 113 -0.96 18.11 13.10
CA LEU A 113 -1.20 18.68 11.77
C LEU A 113 -0.25 18.07 10.73
N VAL A 114 1.05 17.97 11.04
CA VAL A 114 2.04 17.35 10.15
C VAL A 114 1.66 15.89 9.85
N ALA A 115 1.33 15.11 10.88
CA ALA A 115 0.90 13.72 10.73
C ALA A 115 -0.34 13.60 9.85
N ALA A 116 -1.36 14.44 10.08
CA ALA A 116 -2.58 14.47 9.28
C ALA A 116 -2.30 14.81 7.81
N LEU A 117 -1.44 15.80 7.54
CA LEU A 117 -1.05 16.18 6.18
C LEU A 117 -0.28 15.05 5.47
N VAL A 118 0.62 14.36 6.18
CA VAL A 118 1.35 13.21 5.65
C VAL A 118 0.39 12.08 5.29
N CYS A 119 -0.54 11.73 6.20
CA CYS A 119 -1.57 10.72 5.93
C CYS A 119 -2.44 11.09 4.73
N LEU A 120 -2.95 12.32 4.69
CA LEU A 120 -3.83 12.81 3.62
C LEU A 120 -3.09 12.82 2.27
N THR A 121 -1.83 13.26 2.25
CA THR A 121 -0.98 13.23 1.06
C THR A 121 -0.77 11.81 0.57
N GLY A 122 -0.50 10.87 1.49
CA GLY A 122 -0.35 9.45 1.17
C GLY A 122 -1.60 8.86 0.52
N VAL A 123 -2.75 9.07 1.15
CA VAL A 123 -4.07 8.64 0.62
C VAL A 123 -4.34 9.23 -0.76
N THR A 124 -4.03 10.52 -0.96
CA THR A 124 -4.27 11.24 -2.22
C THR A 124 -3.38 10.70 -3.34
N ILE A 125 -2.07 10.55 -3.08
CA ILE A 125 -1.12 9.97 -4.04
C ILE A 125 -1.57 8.56 -4.42
N ALA A 126 -1.90 7.71 -3.43
CA ALA A 126 -2.34 6.34 -3.67
C ALA A 126 -3.62 6.30 -4.51
N TYR A 127 -4.61 7.15 -4.21
CA TYR A 127 -5.86 7.22 -4.95
C TYR A 127 -5.66 7.56 -6.44
N PHE A 128 -4.87 8.58 -6.74
CA PHE A 128 -4.62 8.99 -8.12
C PHE A 128 -3.76 7.96 -8.85
N ALA A 129 -2.74 7.41 -8.19
CA ALA A 129 -1.88 6.36 -8.76
C ALA A 129 -2.68 5.10 -9.11
N ASP A 130 -3.50 4.60 -8.18
CA ASP A 130 -4.35 3.43 -8.39
C ASP A 130 -5.38 3.66 -9.50
N THR A 131 -5.97 4.85 -9.57
CA THR A 131 -6.93 5.19 -10.63
C THR A 131 -6.29 5.20 -12.01
N LYS A 132 -5.08 5.74 -12.14
CA LYS A 132 -4.31 5.69 -13.39
C LYS A 132 -3.92 4.27 -13.76
N LEU A 133 -3.51 3.45 -12.78
CA LEU A 133 -3.19 2.04 -12.99
C LEU A 133 -4.40 1.24 -13.46
N HIS A 134 -5.56 1.42 -12.81
CA HIS A 134 -6.80 0.77 -13.20
C HIS A 134 -7.17 1.10 -14.66
N ASN A 135 -7.17 2.38 -15.02
CA ASN A 135 -7.49 2.81 -16.38
C ASN A 135 -6.51 2.23 -17.42
N PHE A 136 -5.22 2.16 -17.09
CA PHE A 136 -4.21 1.53 -17.94
C PHE A 136 -4.46 0.04 -18.14
N VAL A 137 -4.73 -0.70 -17.06
CA VAL A 137 -5.03 -2.14 -17.13
C VAL A 137 -6.31 -2.38 -17.93
N SER A 138 -7.39 -1.64 -17.67
CA SER A 138 -8.65 -1.76 -18.41
C SER A 138 -8.49 -1.41 -19.89
N ARG A 139 -7.67 -0.40 -20.23
CA ARG A 139 -7.32 -0.09 -21.63
C ARG A 139 -6.62 -1.27 -22.29
N ASN A 140 -5.62 -1.85 -21.64
CA ASN A 140 -4.88 -2.99 -22.18
C ASN A 140 -5.76 -4.25 -22.31
N GLU A 141 -6.70 -4.49 -21.38
CA GLU A 141 -7.69 -5.55 -21.52
C GLU A 141 -8.54 -5.36 -22.79
N LYS A 142 -9.00 -4.13 -23.04
CA LYS A 142 -9.76 -3.80 -24.26
C LYS A 142 -8.93 -3.98 -25.53
N LEU A 143 -7.69 -3.50 -25.55
CA LEU A 143 -6.78 -3.68 -26.69
C LEU A 143 -6.54 -5.17 -26.99
N LYS A 144 -6.36 -5.98 -25.94
CA LYS A 144 -6.22 -7.44 -26.07
C LYS A 144 -7.45 -8.07 -26.73
N GLN A 145 -8.65 -7.67 -26.31
CA GLN A 145 -9.90 -8.17 -26.89
C GLN A 145 -10.07 -7.79 -28.37
N LEU A 146 -9.56 -6.62 -28.76
CA LEU A 146 -9.58 -6.13 -30.14
C LEU A 146 -8.42 -6.67 -31.00
N GLY A 147 -7.55 -7.53 -30.45
CA GLY A 147 -6.36 -8.04 -31.15
C GLY A 147 -5.30 -6.97 -31.45
N GLN A 148 -5.33 -5.84 -30.76
CA GLN A 148 -4.42 -4.72 -30.97
C GLN A 148 -3.16 -4.84 -30.08
N ALA A 149 -2.10 -4.13 -30.49
CA ALA A 149 -0.87 -4.06 -29.71
C ALA A 149 -1.11 -3.45 -28.32
N LEU A 150 -0.60 -4.13 -27.29
CA LEU A 150 -0.71 -3.70 -25.90
C LEU A 150 0.27 -2.56 -25.61
N VAL A 151 -0.14 -1.62 -24.75
CA VAL A 151 0.77 -0.58 -24.28
C VAL A 151 1.70 -1.20 -23.23
N PRO A 152 3.03 -1.14 -23.41
CA PRO A 152 3.96 -1.90 -22.57
C PRO A 152 4.10 -1.31 -21.17
N ASN A 153 4.05 0.02 -21.00
CA ASN A 153 4.27 0.68 -19.71
C ASN A 153 3.27 1.80 -19.45
N LEU A 154 2.98 2.03 -18.17
CA LEU A 154 2.29 3.22 -17.70
C LEU A 154 3.36 4.26 -17.33
N ASP A 155 3.54 5.26 -18.18
CA ASP A 155 4.58 6.29 -18.05
C ASP A 155 3.99 7.70 -18.11
N GLU A 156 2.89 7.90 -17.38
CA GLU A 156 2.12 9.15 -17.37
C GLU A 156 1.75 9.57 -15.95
N GLY A 157 1.69 10.89 -15.71
CA GLY A 157 1.31 11.45 -14.41
C GLY A 157 2.28 11.02 -13.30
N LEU A 158 1.76 10.56 -12.16
CA LEU A 158 2.59 10.08 -11.04
C LEU A 158 3.50 8.91 -11.42
N TRP A 159 3.06 8.06 -12.36
CA TRP A 159 3.85 6.93 -12.85
C TRP A 159 5.01 7.37 -13.74
N HIS A 160 5.03 8.62 -14.21
CA HIS A 160 6.21 9.16 -14.89
C HIS A 160 7.40 9.36 -13.94
N TYR A 161 7.11 9.71 -12.69
CA TYR A 161 8.10 10.07 -11.67
C TYR A 161 8.47 8.91 -10.74
N SER A 162 7.62 7.90 -10.63
CA SER A 162 7.83 6.74 -9.77
C SER A 162 7.25 5.49 -10.42
N ARG A 163 7.91 4.35 -10.24
CA ARG A 163 7.44 3.05 -10.74
C ARG A 163 6.32 2.46 -9.89
N HIS A 164 6.22 2.83 -8.62
CA HIS A 164 5.14 2.41 -7.71
C HIS A 164 4.71 3.58 -6.82
N PRO A 165 4.11 4.64 -7.39
CA PRO A 165 3.69 5.81 -6.62
C PRO A 165 2.57 5.48 -5.62
N ASN A 166 1.75 4.48 -5.91
CA ASN A 166 0.75 3.99 -4.97
C ASN A 166 1.39 3.38 -3.71
N TYR A 167 2.47 2.61 -3.85
CA TYR A 167 3.21 2.05 -2.72
C TYR A 167 3.82 3.15 -1.86
N PHE A 168 4.34 4.21 -2.47
CA PHE A 168 4.80 5.38 -1.73
C PHE A 168 3.66 6.05 -0.95
N GLY A 169 2.48 6.20 -1.56
CA GLY A 169 1.28 6.70 -0.87
C GLY A 169 0.87 5.83 0.32
N GLU A 170 0.93 4.51 0.20
CA GLU A 170 0.70 3.58 1.32
C GLU A 170 1.74 3.77 2.43
N GLN A 171 3.02 3.94 2.08
CA GLN A 171 4.05 4.19 3.09
C GLN A 171 3.81 5.50 3.83
N LEU A 172 3.47 6.58 3.13
CA LEU A 172 3.13 7.86 3.76
C LEU A 172 1.95 7.72 4.74
N TRP A 173 0.94 6.93 4.41
CA TRP A 173 -0.15 6.64 5.34
C TRP A 173 0.36 6.03 6.66
N TRP A 174 1.11 4.93 6.58
CA TRP A 174 1.60 4.23 7.79
C TRP A 174 2.61 5.06 8.58
N TRP A 175 3.51 5.76 7.90
CA TRP A 175 4.48 6.64 8.56
C TRP A 175 3.81 7.89 9.14
N GLY A 176 2.73 8.41 8.54
CA GLY A 176 1.92 9.47 9.13
C GLY A 176 1.29 9.04 10.46
N LEU A 177 0.79 7.81 10.55
CA LEU A 177 0.32 7.24 11.82
C LEU A 177 1.45 7.14 12.85
N VAL A 178 2.66 6.76 12.44
CA VAL A 178 3.83 6.74 13.33
C VAL A 178 4.16 8.14 13.89
N ILE A 179 3.98 9.21 13.12
CA ILE A 179 4.18 10.58 13.61
C ILE A 179 3.20 10.89 14.74
N PHE A 180 1.92 10.48 14.62
CA PHE A 180 0.96 10.59 15.73
C PHE A 180 1.43 9.81 16.97
N ALA A 181 1.88 8.56 16.79
CA ALA A 181 2.36 7.74 17.91
C ALA A 181 3.59 8.35 18.58
N TRP A 182 4.54 8.84 17.80
CA TRP A 182 5.75 9.50 18.30
C TRP A 182 5.41 10.76 19.10
N ASN A 183 4.48 11.58 18.62
CA ASN A 183 3.98 12.78 19.31
C ASN A 183 3.35 12.44 20.69
N LEU A 184 2.82 11.23 20.84
CA LEU A 184 2.23 10.69 22.06
C LEU A 184 3.21 9.83 22.87
N GLU A 185 4.51 9.96 22.59
CA GLU A 185 5.62 9.28 23.27
C GLU A 185 5.60 7.74 23.11
N HIS A 186 4.92 7.26 22.08
CA HIS A 186 4.91 5.87 21.65
C HIS A 186 5.77 5.65 20.39
N GLY A 187 6.90 6.37 20.31
CA GLY A 187 7.76 6.40 19.13
C GLY A 187 8.22 5.02 18.65
N TRP A 188 8.45 4.07 19.56
CA TRP A 188 8.87 2.69 19.25
C TRP A 188 7.91 1.94 18.30
N MET A 189 6.65 2.38 18.18
CA MET A 189 5.67 1.79 17.26
C MET A 189 6.04 1.99 15.77
N PHE A 190 7.10 2.77 15.47
CA PHE A 190 7.68 2.85 14.12
C PHE A 190 8.07 1.48 13.54
N ILE A 191 8.39 0.50 14.40
CA ILE A 191 8.80 -0.85 13.99
C ILE A 191 7.75 -1.49 13.06
N GLY A 192 6.45 -1.28 13.32
CA GLY A 192 5.38 -1.80 12.47
C GLY A 192 5.45 -1.23 11.04
N ALA A 193 5.59 0.09 10.90
CA ALA A 193 5.72 0.75 9.60
C ALA A 193 7.04 0.40 8.89
N LEU A 194 8.13 0.19 9.64
CA LEU A 194 9.41 -0.24 9.10
C LEU A 194 9.31 -1.65 8.51
N ILE A 195 8.75 -2.62 9.26
CA ILE A 195 8.53 -3.98 8.76
C ILE A 195 7.63 -3.94 7.52
N ASN A 196 6.59 -3.10 7.52
CA ASN A 196 5.76 -2.89 6.35
C ASN A 196 6.50 -2.34 5.13
N SER A 197 7.40 -1.38 5.35
CA SER A 197 8.26 -0.85 4.30
C SER A 197 9.12 -1.98 3.71
N LEU A 198 9.74 -2.81 4.55
CA LEU A 198 10.57 -3.93 4.10
C LEU A 198 9.76 -5.00 3.34
N CYS A 199 8.58 -5.36 3.85
CA CYS A 199 7.67 -6.27 3.15
C CYS A 199 7.26 -5.71 1.79
N LEU A 200 6.95 -4.41 1.71
CA LEU A 200 6.57 -3.78 0.45
C LEU A 200 7.76 -3.69 -0.52
N ALA A 201 8.99 -3.52 -0.03
CA ALA A 201 10.22 -3.57 -0.86
C ALA A 201 10.36 -4.94 -1.51
N TYR A 202 10.18 -5.99 -0.72
CA TYR A 202 10.21 -7.36 -1.22
C TYR A 202 9.08 -7.62 -2.25
N VAL A 203 7.85 -7.20 -1.95
CA VAL A 203 6.72 -7.32 -2.88
C VAL A 203 6.97 -6.55 -4.18
N THR A 204 7.64 -5.38 -4.10
CA THR A 204 8.01 -4.58 -5.27
C THR A 204 8.89 -5.40 -6.21
N ILE A 205 9.94 -6.04 -5.70
CA ILE A 205 10.84 -6.90 -6.49
C ILE A 205 10.04 -8.01 -7.19
N LEU A 206 9.20 -8.74 -6.44
CA LEU A 206 8.39 -9.83 -7.00
C LEU A 206 7.45 -9.37 -8.12
N VAL A 207 6.85 -8.19 -7.98
CA VAL A 207 5.97 -7.60 -8.99
C VAL A 207 6.76 -7.21 -10.23
N GLU A 208 7.91 -6.56 -10.07
CA GLU A 208 8.75 -6.14 -11.19
C GLU A 208 9.30 -7.33 -11.98
N GLU A 209 9.78 -8.37 -11.30
CA GLU A 209 10.22 -9.62 -11.92
C GLU A 209 9.10 -10.26 -12.74
N ARG A 210 7.86 -10.25 -12.22
CA ARG A 210 6.71 -10.76 -12.94
C ARG A 210 6.38 -9.93 -14.19
N MET A 211 6.55 -8.61 -14.14
CA MET A 211 6.40 -7.76 -15.33
C MET A 211 7.47 -8.06 -16.38
N LEU A 212 8.72 -8.32 -15.96
CA LEU A 212 9.83 -8.66 -16.85
C LEU A 212 9.69 -10.03 -17.52
N LYS A 213 8.94 -10.97 -16.93
CA LYS A 213 8.60 -12.26 -17.56
C LYS A 213 7.65 -12.12 -18.76
N GLN A 214 6.99 -10.96 -18.93
CA GLN A 214 6.08 -10.72 -20.05
C GLN A 214 6.85 -10.16 -21.26
N GLN A 215 7.06 -10.99 -22.28
CA GLN A 215 7.88 -10.65 -23.45
C GLN A 215 7.50 -9.33 -24.13
N TYR A 216 6.20 -9.04 -24.30
CA TYR A 216 5.73 -7.83 -24.98
C TYR A 216 6.15 -6.51 -24.32
N ARG A 217 6.50 -6.53 -23.02
CA ARG A 217 6.87 -5.32 -22.26
C ARG A 217 8.26 -5.37 -21.64
N ALA A 218 8.94 -6.52 -21.66
CA ALA A 218 10.17 -6.73 -20.91
C ALA A 218 11.25 -5.69 -21.23
N GLU A 219 11.49 -5.43 -22.52
CA GLU A 219 12.50 -4.46 -22.96
C GLU A 219 12.14 -3.02 -22.57
N ALA A 220 10.90 -2.61 -22.86
CA ALA A 220 10.41 -1.28 -22.49
C ALA A 220 10.46 -1.08 -20.96
N TYR A 221 10.10 -2.09 -20.17
CA TYR A 221 10.12 -2.01 -18.71
C TYR A 221 11.53 -1.93 -18.15
N LYS A 222 12.52 -2.64 -18.73
CA LYS A 222 13.94 -2.48 -18.36
C LYS A 222 14.43 -1.05 -18.56
N ASN A 223 14.07 -0.41 -19.67
CA ASN A 223 14.42 1.00 -19.92
C ASN A 223 13.74 1.94 -18.92
N TYR A 224 12.49 1.65 -18.56
CA TYR A 224 11.77 2.38 -17.53
C TYR A 224 12.40 2.22 -16.14
N GLN A 225 12.88 1.01 -15.78
CA GLN A 225 13.62 0.76 -14.54
C GLN A 225 14.93 1.55 -14.45
N LYS A 226 15.61 1.80 -15.57
CA LYS A 226 16.86 2.57 -15.58
C LYS A 226 16.64 4.06 -15.35
N THR A 227 15.50 4.59 -15.77
CA THR A 227 15.24 6.04 -15.83
C THR A 227 14.34 6.56 -14.72
N THR A 228 13.55 5.68 -14.09
CA THR A 228 12.48 6.08 -13.17
C THR A 228 12.71 5.52 -11.75
N SER A 229 12.53 6.38 -10.75
CA SER A 229 12.63 6.05 -9.33
C SER A 229 11.63 4.96 -8.92
N VAL A 230 11.97 4.13 -7.94
CA VAL A 230 11.11 3.00 -7.54
C VAL A 230 9.86 3.47 -6.81
N TRP A 231 10.01 4.27 -5.74
CA TRP A 231 8.91 4.67 -4.85
C TRP A 231 8.74 6.18 -4.77
N VAL A 232 9.78 6.88 -4.32
CA VAL A 232 9.72 8.34 -4.13
C VAL A 232 9.64 9.00 -5.51
N PRO A 233 8.58 9.76 -5.81
CA PRO A 233 8.47 10.48 -7.08
C PRO A 233 9.68 11.38 -7.30
N TRP A 234 10.40 11.15 -8.40
CA TRP A 234 11.60 11.90 -8.74
C TRP A 234 11.72 12.12 -10.25
N PHE A 235 12.48 13.13 -10.64
CA PHE A 235 12.74 13.41 -12.05
C PHE A 235 13.49 12.26 -12.73
N LYS A 236 13.17 12.01 -14.00
CA LYS A 236 13.79 10.94 -14.76
C LYS A 236 15.28 11.19 -14.99
N THR A 237 16.07 10.14 -14.83
CA THR A 237 17.48 10.14 -15.22
C THR A 237 17.58 9.91 -16.73
N SER A 238 18.39 10.71 -17.43
CA SER A 238 18.71 10.47 -18.85
C SER A 238 19.54 9.19 -19.00
N LEU A 239 19.22 8.36 -20.00
CA LEU A 239 20.00 7.16 -20.32
C LEU A 239 21.46 7.50 -20.68
N ALA A 240 21.69 8.66 -21.31
CA ALA A 240 23.02 9.13 -21.68
C ALA A 240 23.90 9.52 -20.48
N GLY A 241 23.31 9.77 -19.30
CA GLY A 241 24.05 10.07 -18.07
C GLY A 241 24.65 8.82 -17.41
N LYS A 242 23.96 7.68 -17.51
CA LYS A 242 24.38 6.43 -16.85
C LYS A 242 25.51 5.69 -17.55
N GLU A 243 25.62 5.80 -18.88
CA GLU A 243 26.76 5.22 -19.63
C GLU A 243 28.09 5.91 -19.33
N LYS A 244 28.07 7.10 -18.71
CA LYS A 244 29.29 7.80 -18.28
C LYS A 244 29.75 7.45 -16.87
N GLU A 245 28.95 6.72 -16.10
CA GLU A 245 29.21 6.38 -14.68
C GLU A 245 29.51 4.88 -14.44
N THR A 246 29.47 4.05 -15.48
CA THR A 246 29.86 2.62 -15.47
C THR A 246 31.14 2.40 -16.24
#